data_AF-A0A9W8N422-F1
#
_entry.id   AF-A0A9W8N422-F1
#
_cell.length_a   1.000
_cell.length_b   1.000
_cell.length_c   1.000
_cell.angle_alpha   90.00
_cell.angle_beta   90.00
_cell.angle_gamma   90.00
#
_symmetry.space_group_name_H-M   'P 1'
#
loop_
_entity.id
_entity.type
_entity.pdbx_description
1 polymer ?
#
loop_
_entity_poly.entity_id
_entity_poly.type
_entity_poly.pdbx_seq_one_letter_code
_entity_poly.pdbx_strand_id
1 'polypeptide(L)'
;MSHIAYPTNSASDVGVGAYGTCPASHPVKIPQVMYEVMWDTQMFNDPALWPEDGSQPFVWSTGDKGGYSQHGDYVFGWKGDSLQRAMDARCNGAVCGQLETQSSESAMKCTKSKTVQEDIDGWLDEIPGMVMAE
;
A
#
# COMPACT_ATOMS: atom_id res chain seq x y z
N MET A 1 25.44 -14.96 7.25
CA MET A 1 24.61 -13.75 7.34
C MET A 1 23.63 -13.78 6.17
N SER A 2 22.34 -13.96 6.47
CA SER A 2 21.29 -13.98 5.45
C SER A 2 21.10 -12.54 4.97
N HIS A 3 21.47 -12.26 3.73
CA HIS A 3 21.36 -10.93 3.13
C HIS A 3 20.71 -11.02 1.77
N ILE A 4 20.15 -9.91 1.33
CA ILE A 4 19.48 -9.74 0.03
C ILE A 4 20.42 -8.90 -0.83
N ALA A 5 20.49 -9.23 -2.13
CA ALA A 5 21.22 -8.43 -3.11
C ALA A 5 20.26 -7.89 -4.17
N TYR A 6 20.53 -6.68 -4.64
CA TYR A 6 19.84 -6.12 -5.79
C TYR A 6 20.19 -6.90 -7.08
N PRO A 7 19.28 -6.93 -8.06
CA PRO A 7 19.56 -7.46 -9.40
C PRO A 7 20.74 -6.78 -10.09
N THR A 8 21.39 -7.48 -11.04
CA THR A 8 22.60 -6.99 -11.75
C THR A 8 22.33 -6.23 -13.05
N ASN A 9 21.08 -6.08 -13.49
CA ASN A 9 20.73 -5.41 -14.76
C ASN A 9 20.73 -3.87 -14.65
N SER A 10 20.81 -3.20 -15.81
CA SER A 10 20.95 -1.74 -16.00
C SER A 10 19.80 -0.92 -15.35
N ALA A 11 20.08 0.32 -14.92
CA ALA A 11 19.11 1.25 -14.30
C ALA A 11 17.88 1.60 -15.18
N SER A 12 17.93 1.32 -16.48
CA SER A 12 16.78 1.41 -17.40
C SER A 12 15.78 0.26 -17.25
N ASP A 13 16.18 -0.75 -16.48
CA ASP A 13 15.52 -2.04 -16.25
C ASP A 13 15.05 -2.09 -14.78
N VAL A 14 14.59 -0.92 -14.27
CA VAL A 14 13.94 -0.68 -12.97
C VAL A 14 12.64 -1.45 -12.76
N GLY A 15 12.50 -2.60 -13.42
CA GLY A 15 11.61 -3.67 -13.00
C GLY A 15 12.10 -4.25 -11.69
N VAL A 16 11.92 -3.50 -10.61
CA VAL A 16 11.79 -4.04 -9.26
C VAL A 16 10.74 -5.16 -9.34
N GLY A 17 11.18 -6.42 -9.23
CA GLY A 17 10.32 -7.60 -9.32
C GLY A 17 10.91 -8.78 -10.10
N ALA A 18 10.04 -9.63 -10.62
CA ALA A 18 10.36 -10.96 -11.20
C ALA A 18 11.28 -10.93 -12.44
N TYR A 19 11.57 -9.75 -13.00
CA TYR A 19 12.30 -9.58 -14.26
C TYR A 19 13.80 -9.33 -14.09
N GLY A 20 14.25 -8.87 -12.92
CA GLY A 20 15.68 -8.65 -12.66
C GLY A 20 16.53 -9.93 -12.72
N THR A 21 17.81 -9.80 -13.07
CA THR A 21 18.76 -10.92 -13.03
C THR A 21 19.43 -11.00 -11.66
N CYS A 22 19.25 -12.13 -10.99
CA CYS A 22 19.92 -12.42 -9.72
C CYS A 22 21.45 -12.48 -9.90
N PRO A 23 22.25 -11.85 -9.02
CA PRO A 23 23.68 -12.13 -8.95
C PRO A 23 23.92 -13.62 -8.65
N ALA A 24 25.03 -14.17 -9.13
CA ALA A 24 25.37 -15.58 -8.88
C ALA A 24 25.51 -15.90 -7.38
N SER A 25 25.86 -14.91 -6.54
CA SER A 25 25.91 -15.04 -5.08
C SER A 25 24.52 -15.13 -4.43
N HIS A 26 23.46 -14.72 -5.13
CA HIS A 26 22.07 -14.66 -4.64
C HIS A 26 21.10 -15.19 -5.70
N PRO A 27 21.19 -16.48 -6.08
CA PRO A 27 20.52 -17.02 -7.28
C PRO A 27 19.00 -17.21 -7.13
N VAL A 28 18.45 -16.95 -5.95
CA VAL A 28 17.02 -17.16 -5.65
C VAL A 28 16.28 -15.82 -5.73
N LYS A 29 15.25 -15.78 -6.59
CA LYS A 29 14.29 -14.66 -6.62
C LYS A 29 13.30 -14.80 -5.47
N ILE A 30 13.08 -13.72 -4.75
CA ILE A 30 12.06 -13.63 -3.70
C ILE A 30 10.88 -12.77 -4.17
N PRO A 31 9.65 -13.02 -3.69
CA PRO A 31 8.52 -12.14 -3.96
C PRO A 31 8.79 -10.70 -3.53
N GLN A 32 8.30 -9.76 -4.32
CA GLN A 32 8.23 -8.36 -3.93
C GLN A 32 6.79 -8.02 -3.58
N VAL A 33 6.61 -7.27 -2.50
CA VAL A 33 5.33 -6.62 -2.21
C VAL A 33 5.40 -5.20 -2.77
N MET A 34 4.47 -4.88 -3.67
CA MET A 34 4.26 -3.53 -4.18
C MET A 34 2.99 -2.99 -3.53
N TYR A 35 3.10 -1.81 -2.92
CA TYR A 35 1.96 -1.07 -2.38
C TYR A 35 1.73 0.15 -3.27
N GLU A 36 0.53 0.25 -3.81
CA GLU A 36 0.06 1.46 -4.48
C GLU A 36 -1.03 2.08 -3.59
N VAL A 37 -0.83 3.35 -3.27
CA VAL A 37 -1.67 4.08 -2.33
C VAL A 37 -2.23 5.29 -3.07
N MET A 38 -3.54 5.30 -3.29
CA MET A 38 -4.25 6.32 -4.07
C MET A 38 -5.29 7.00 -3.20
N TRP A 39 -5.19 8.32 -3.05
CA TRP A 39 -6.21 9.12 -2.37
C TRP A 39 -7.11 9.82 -3.37
N ASP A 40 -8.41 9.61 -3.19
CA ASP A 40 -9.42 10.39 -3.89
C ASP A 40 -9.60 11.75 -3.19
N THR A 41 -8.97 12.77 -3.77
CA THR A 41 -9.10 14.16 -3.33
C THR A 41 -10.04 14.96 -4.21
N GLN A 42 -10.81 14.32 -5.11
CA GLN A 42 -11.63 15.02 -6.10
C GLN A 42 -12.64 15.98 -5.48
N MET A 43 -13.15 15.66 -4.29
CA MET A 43 -14.09 16.52 -3.55
C MET A 43 -13.49 17.85 -3.06
N PHE A 44 -12.16 17.99 -3.05
CA PHE A 44 -11.44 19.19 -2.59
C PHE A 44 -10.89 20.02 -3.76
N ASN A 45 -11.39 19.82 -4.98
CA ASN A 45 -10.92 20.55 -6.17
C ASN A 45 -11.47 21.98 -6.30
N ASP A 46 -12.31 22.45 -5.37
CA ASP A 46 -12.75 23.84 -5.34
C ASP A 46 -11.58 24.75 -4.91
N PRO A 47 -11.13 25.69 -5.75
CA PRO A 47 -10.04 26.62 -5.40
C PRO A 47 -10.29 27.42 -4.12
N ALA A 48 -11.55 27.65 -3.72
CA ALA A 48 -11.88 28.35 -2.49
C ALA A 48 -11.50 27.58 -1.21
N LEU A 49 -11.25 26.26 -1.32
CA LEU A 49 -10.78 25.42 -0.20
C LEU A 49 -9.26 25.44 -0.04
N TRP A 50 -8.52 26.04 -0.98
CA TRP A 50 -7.06 26.03 -0.99
C TRP A 50 -6.47 27.30 -0.37
N PRO A 51 -5.34 27.20 0.34
CA PRO A 51 -4.66 28.37 0.89
C PRO A 51 -4.27 29.39 -0.20
N GLU A 52 -4.52 30.68 0.05
CA GLU A 52 -4.17 31.77 -0.87
C GLU A 52 -2.66 31.87 -1.13
N ASP A 53 -1.83 31.41 -0.18
CA ASP A 53 -0.38 31.38 -0.28
C ASP A 53 0.15 30.22 -1.15
N GLY A 54 -0.74 29.34 -1.64
CA GLY A 54 -0.40 28.20 -2.47
C GLY A 54 0.21 27.02 -1.69
N SER A 55 0.16 27.03 -0.36
CA SER A 55 0.63 25.90 0.46
C SER A 55 -0.26 24.67 0.29
N GLN A 56 0.32 23.48 0.52
CA GLN A 56 -0.38 22.20 0.48
C GLN A 56 -1.25 22.04 1.75
N PRO A 57 -2.60 21.95 1.63
CA PRO A 57 -3.48 21.83 2.80
C PRO A 57 -3.51 20.42 3.41
N PHE A 58 -3.18 19.37 2.64
CA PHE A 58 -3.24 18.01 3.14
C PHE A 58 -2.06 17.65 4.03
N VAL A 59 -2.38 17.04 5.16
CA VAL A 59 -1.43 16.50 6.12
C VAL A 59 -1.86 15.08 6.49
N TRP A 60 -0.90 14.23 6.84
CA TRP A 60 -1.23 12.93 7.41
C TRP A 60 -1.81 13.09 8.82
N SER A 61 -2.56 12.09 9.30
CA SER A 61 -3.13 12.09 10.65
C SER A 61 -2.06 12.10 11.77
N THR A 62 -0.79 11.91 11.41
CA THR A 62 0.38 12.09 12.28
C THR A 62 0.87 13.55 12.33
N GLY A 63 0.22 14.46 11.61
CA GLY A 63 0.66 15.84 11.38
C GLY A 63 1.81 15.99 10.37
N ASP A 64 2.26 14.89 9.77
CA ASP A 64 3.34 14.89 8.80
C ASP A 64 2.90 15.52 7.47
N LYS A 65 3.65 16.54 7.04
CA LYS A 65 3.43 17.25 5.77
C LYS A 65 4.29 16.72 4.63
N GLY A 66 5.30 15.90 4.94
CA GLY A 66 6.28 15.37 3.98
C GLY A 66 5.99 13.94 3.51
N GLY A 67 5.13 13.20 4.22
CA GLY A 67 4.75 11.83 3.87
C GLY A 67 5.75 10.74 4.23
N TYR A 68 6.62 11.02 5.19
CA TYR A 68 7.57 10.07 5.76
C TYR A 68 6.96 9.13 6.80
N SER A 69 5.77 9.46 7.31
CA SER A 69 5.10 8.72 8.39
C SER A 69 4.24 7.54 7.93
N GLN A 70 4.34 7.15 6.65
CA GLN A 70 3.68 5.96 6.14
C GLN A 70 4.21 4.70 6.83
N HIS A 71 3.30 3.90 7.37
CA HIS A 71 3.58 2.59 7.92
C HIS A 71 2.67 1.56 7.26
N GLY A 72 3.20 0.38 6.97
CA GLY A 72 2.46 -0.70 6.33
C GLY A 72 2.72 -2.03 7.05
N ASP A 73 1.64 -2.66 7.49
CA ASP A 73 1.69 -4.01 8.05
C ASP A 73 1.36 -5.04 6.96
N TYR A 74 2.26 -5.99 6.75
CA TYR A 74 2.00 -7.12 5.88
C TYR A 74 1.60 -8.34 6.71
N VAL A 75 0.41 -8.87 6.46
CA VAL A 75 -0.02 -10.16 7.01
C VAL A 75 0.07 -11.21 5.92
N PHE A 76 0.76 -12.32 6.21
CA PHE A 76 0.85 -13.45 5.30
C PHE A 76 -0.48 -14.24 5.28
N GLY A 77 -1.41 -13.83 4.40
CA GLY A 77 -2.74 -14.42 4.26
C GLY A 77 -2.87 -15.57 3.26
N TRP A 78 -1.79 -16.03 2.65
CA TRP A 78 -1.84 -17.07 1.61
C TRP A 78 -2.17 -18.44 2.20
N LYS A 79 -3.24 -19.07 1.71
CA LYS A 79 -3.67 -20.40 2.16
C LYS A 79 -2.86 -21.50 1.47
N GLY A 80 -2.20 -22.35 2.26
CA GLY A 80 -1.47 -23.51 1.76
C GLY A 80 -0.37 -23.13 0.76
N ASP A 81 -0.37 -23.74 -0.41
CA ASP A 81 0.63 -23.54 -1.47
C ASP A 81 0.27 -22.40 -2.45
N SER A 82 -0.78 -21.63 -2.17
CA SER A 82 -1.33 -20.67 -3.15
C SER A 82 -0.33 -19.62 -3.60
N LEU A 83 0.53 -19.11 -2.70
CA LEU A 83 1.57 -18.16 -3.09
C LEU A 83 2.58 -18.81 -4.04
N GLN A 84 3.02 -20.03 -3.74
CA GLN A 84 4.00 -20.74 -4.57
C GLN A 84 3.44 -20.99 -5.97
N ARG A 85 2.19 -21.45 -6.06
CA ARG A 85 1.51 -21.66 -7.36
C ARG A 85 1.42 -20.37 -8.17
N ALA A 86 1.13 -19.23 -7.53
CA ALA A 86 1.10 -17.92 -8.20
C ALA A 86 2.48 -17.49 -8.69
N MET A 87 3.52 -17.70 -7.90
CA MET A 87 4.91 -17.38 -8.26
C MET A 87 5.40 -18.23 -9.43
N ASP A 88 5.17 -19.54 -9.38
CA ASP A 88 5.61 -20.47 -10.43
C ASP A 88 4.91 -20.19 -11.77
N ALA A 89 3.63 -19.80 -11.71
CA ALA A 89 2.85 -19.40 -12.87
C ALA A 89 3.12 -17.96 -13.35
N ARG A 90 4.01 -17.22 -12.67
CA ARG A 90 4.35 -15.82 -12.98
C ARG A 90 3.13 -14.93 -13.08
N CYS A 91 2.19 -15.12 -12.16
CA CYS A 91 0.98 -14.32 -12.13
C CYS A 91 1.30 -12.83 -11.91
N ASN A 92 0.54 -11.97 -12.58
CA ASN A 92 0.72 -10.52 -12.54
C ASN A 92 -0.65 -9.84 -12.43
N GLY A 93 -0.74 -8.82 -11.59
CA GLY A 93 -2.00 -8.13 -11.29
C GLY A 93 -3.04 -9.00 -10.57
N ALA A 94 -4.31 -8.62 -10.71
CA ALA A 94 -5.42 -9.22 -9.96
C ALA A 94 -5.97 -10.54 -10.55
N VAL A 95 -5.56 -10.92 -11.77
CA VAL A 95 -6.11 -12.09 -12.47
C VAL A 95 -5.01 -13.13 -12.67
N CYS A 96 -5.17 -14.26 -11.99
CA CYS A 96 -4.24 -15.39 -12.06
C CYS A 96 -5.03 -16.68 -12.19
N GLY A 97 -4.90 -17.38 -13.32
CA GLY A 97 -5.65 -18.62 -13.58
C GLY A 97 -5.33 -19.77 -12.61
N GLN A 98 -4.26 -19.65 -11.83
CA GLN A 98 -3.91 -20.61 -10.78
C GLN A 98 -4.55 -20.28 -9.43
N LEU A 99 -5.14 -19.10 -9.25
CA LEU A 99 -5.72 -18.70 -7.98
C LEU A 99 -7.24 -18.75 -8.03
N GLU A 100 -7.83 -19.20 -6.92
CA GLU A 100 -9.26 -19.02 -6.69
C GLU A 100 -9.52 -17.54 -6.43
N THR A 101 -10.46 -16.97 -7.17
CA THR A 101 -10.86 -15.57 -7.06
C THR A 101 -12.34 -15.49 -6.72
N GLN A 102 -12.74 -14.35 -6.16
CA GLN A 102 -14.12 -14.02 -5.88
C GLN A 102 -14.45 -12.67 -6.51
N SER A 103 -15.72 -12.43 -6.85
CA SER A 103 -16.15 -11.12 -7.31
C SER A 103 -16.00 -10.07 -6.20
N SER A 104 -15.78 -8.82 -6.59
CA SER A 104 -15.75 -7.69 -5.65
C SER A 104 -17.04 -7.62 -4.82
N GLU A 105 -18.19 -7.89 -5.44
CA GLU A 105 -19.49 -7.88 -4.77
C GLU A 105 -19.64 -8.99 -3.72
N SER A 106 -19.00 -10.14 -3.92
CA SER A 106 -18.90 -11.18 -2.87
C SER A 106 -17.90 -10.80 -1.79
N ALA A 107 -16.79 -10.14 -2.13
CA ALA A 107 -15.80 -9.65 -1.16
C ALA A 107 -16.36 -8.59 -0.22
N MET A 108 -17.13 -7.63 -0.74
CA MET A 108 -17.73 -6.56 0.06
C MET A 108 -18.76 -7.05 1.10
N LYS A 109 -19.23 -8.31 1.01
CA LYS A 109 -20.10 -8.91 2.03
C LYS A 109 -19.34 -9.27 3.30
N CYS A 110 -18.02 -9.41 3.24
CA CYS A 110 -17.18 -9.63 4.41
C CYS A 110 -17.04 -8.33 5.20
N THR A 111 -17.89 -8.15 6.21
CA THR A 111 -17.92 -6.94 7.04
C THR A 111 -17.65 -7.28 8.50
N LYS A 112 -17.04 -6.34 9.22
CA LYS A 112 -16.85 -6.38 10.67
C LYS A 112 -17.68 -5.25 11.28
N SER A 113 -18.41 -5.54 12.36
CA SER A 113 -19.09 -4.49 13.12
C SER A 113 -18.06 -3.53 13.73
N LYS A 114 -18.41 -2.24 13.82
CA LYS A 114 -17.60 -1.25 14.55
C LYS A 114 -17.28 -1.78 15.96
N THR A 115 -16.01 -1.86 16.29
CA THR A 115 -15.52 -2.29 17.61
C THR A 115 -15.32 -1.12 18.57
N VAL A 116 -15.07 0.07 18.02
CA VAL A 116 -14.95 1.33 18.75
C VAL A 116 -16.11 2.23 18.32
N GLN A 117 -16.78 2.86 19.30
CA GLN A 117 -17.87 3.81 19.04
C GLN A 117 -17.28 5.21 19.00
N GLU A 118 -17.00 5.67 17.79
CA GLU A 118 -16.51 7.02 17.50
C GLU A 118 -17.36 7.64 16.38
N ASP A 119 -17.55 8.95 16.47
CA ASP A 119 -18.15 9.73 15.38
C ASP A 119 -17.06 9.99 14.33
N ILE A 120 -17.26 9.41 13.14
CA ILE A 120 -16.31 9.45 12.02
C ILE A 120 -16.89 10.17 10.80
N ASP A 121 -18.15 10.59 10.89
CA ASP A 121 -18.89 11.17 9.77
C ASP A 121 -18.94 12.71 9.86
N GLY A 122 -18.29 13.31 10.88
CA GLY A 122 -18.26 14.74 11.16
C GLY A 122 -16.87 15.39 11.03
N TRP A 123 -16.86 16.71 11.17
CA TRP A 123 -15.61 17.48 11.30
C TRP A 123 -15.04 17.31 12.70
N LEU A 124 -13.72 17.16 12.77
CA LEU A 124 -12.97 17.14 14.03
C LEU A 124 -12.33 18.50 14.25
N ASP A 125 -12.33 18.98 15.49
CA ASP A 125 -11.67 20.23 15.87
C ASP A 125 -10.14 20.12 15.76
N GLU A 126 -9.61 18.91 15.90
CA GLU A 126 -8.19 18.60 15.86
C GLU A 126 -7.93 17.20 15.30
N ILE A 127 -6.68 16.96 14.88
CA ILE A 127 -6.26 15.65 14.37
C ILE A 127 -6.15 14.66 15.54
N PRO A 128 -6.81 13.48 15.49
CA PRO A 128 -6.74 12.50 16.56
C PRO A 128 -5.31 12.12 16.94
N GLY A 129 -5.01 12.17 18.24
CA GLY A 129 -3.70 11.79 18.78
C GLY A 129 -2.67 12.93 18.87
N MET A 130 -3.03 14.15 18.44
CA MET A 130 -2.24 15.34 18.76
C MET A 130 -2.66 15.89 20.12
N VAL A 131 -1.74 15.93 21.08
CA VAL A 131 -1.91 16.76 22.27
C VAL A 131 -1.58 18.17 21.82
N MET A 132 -2.53 19.10 21.88
CA MET A 132 -2.26 20.52 21.71
C MET A 132 -1.15 20.90 22.70
N ALA A 133 0.05 21.17 22.20
CA ALA A 133 1.09 21.79 23.01
C ALA A 133 0.62 23.23 23.25
N GLU A 134 0.23 23.53 24.49
CA GLU A 134 0.00 24.89 24.98
C GLU A 134 1.26 25.77 24.84
#